data_AF-A0A836RSA5-F1
#
_entry.id   AF-A0A836RSA5-F1
#
_cell.length_a   1.000
_cell.length_b   1.000
_cell.length_c   1.000
_cell.angle_alpha   90.00
_cell.angle_beta   90.00
_cell.angle_gamma   90.00
#
_symmetry.space_group_name_H-M   'P 1'
#
loop_
_entity.id
_entity.type
_entity.pdbx_description
1 polymer ?
#
loop_
_entity_poly.entity_id
_entity_poly.type
_entity_poly.pdbx_seq_one_letter_code
_entity_poly.pdbx_strand_id
1 'polypeptide(L)'
;MKEKYISRVDSYKSSMFGYLVRLYRGKSVLWQEWFPDKKYGGKEKALKAAISQRDKMMKELNYKPGGDKALRKWQPIKKDRKTRSNTGHLGIWESGYTKKRKSGVKKYRYIAVTYVEEKGKNKTQRFYFKDEEGRKAAMKKAIEFRNAKELSARIAAAEYNREVIKRQIEAENKLKMKAAKKNLPIQI
;
A
#
# COMPACT_ATOMS: atom_id res chain seq x y z
N MET A 1 14.56 15.07 -13.08
CA MET A 1 14.43 14.67 -11.66
C MET A 1 12.95 14.52 -11.33
N LYS A 2 12.50 13.38 -10.80
CA LYS A 2 11.07 13.12 -10.50
C LYS A 2 10.81 13.41 -9.03
N GLU A 3 10.27 14.59 -8.74
CA GLU A 3 9.88 14.98 -7.38
C GLU A 3 8.63 14.22 -6.93
N LYS A 4 8.70 13.59 -5.74
CA LYS A 4 7.54 12.88 -5.19
C LYS A 4 6.44 13.89 -4.83
N TYR A 5 5.19 13.51 -5.09
CA TYR A 5 3.98 14.29 -4.80
C TYR A 5 3.81 15.59 -5.59
N ILE A 6 4.69 15.87 -6.55
CA ILE A 6 4.62 17.03 -7.45
C ILE A 6 4.43 16.49 -8.88
N SER A 7 3.37 16.92 -9.54
CA SER A 7 3.07 16.57 -10.93
C SER A 7 3.25 17.80 -11.80
N ARG A 8 4.05 17.69 -12.87
CA ARG A 8 4.05 18.72 -13.91
C ARG A 8 2.75 18.61 -14.70
N VAL A 9 2.09 19.74 -14.95
CA VAL A 9 0.95 19.82 -15.86
C VAL A 9 1.31 20.83 -16.94
N ASP A 10 1.37 20.34 -18.16
CA ASP A 10 1.64 21.11 -19.38
C ASP A 10 0.48 20.88 -20.35
N SER A 11 -0.47 21.81 -20.37
CA SER A 11 -1.61 21.78 -21.29
C SER A 11 -1.55 22.98 -22.22
N TYR A 12 -1.12 22.73 -23.46
CA TYR A 12 -1.09 23.75 -24.50
C TYR A 12 -2.48 24.24 -24.88
N LYS A 13 -3.48 23.33 -24.90
CA LYS A 13 -4.86 23.66 -25.27
C LYS A 13 -5.54 24.62 -24.29
N SER A 14 -5.23 24.53 -23.00
CA SER A 14 -5.79 25.42 -21.97
C SER A 14 -4.79 26.45 -21.44
N SER A 15 -3.61 26.55 -22.08
CA SER A 15 -2.48 27.37 -21.63
C SER A 15 -2.15 27.23 -20.14
N MET A 16 -2.36 26.02 -19.60
CA MET A 16 -2.09 25.71 -18.19
C MET A 16 -0.73 25.05 -18.07
N PHE A 17 0.23 25.81 -17.56
CA PHE A 17 1.59 25.35 -17.31
C PHE A 17 1.93 25.59 -15.85
N GLY A 18 2.39 24.53 -15.17
CA GLY A 18 2.70 24.63 -13.75
C GLY A 18 2.89 23.28 -13.08
N TYR A 19 2.92 23.31 -11.76
CA TYR A 19 3.10 22.14 -10.92
C TYR A 19 1.91 21.96 -9.97
N LEU A 20 1.38 20.74 -9.92
CA LEU A 20 0.35 20.35 -8.98
C LEU A 20 0.96 19.52 -7.86
N VAL A 21 0.90 20.02 -6.62
CA VAL A 21 1.31 19.26 -5.45
C VAL A 21 0.11 18.55 -4.86
N ARG A 22 0.23 17.24 -4.57
CA ARG A 22 -0.83 16.43 -3.96
C ARG A 22 -0.27 15.51 -2.88
N LEU A 23 -0.66 15.75 -1.64
CA LEU A 23 -0.38 14.88 -0.50
C LEU A 23 -1.59 13.97 -0.27
N TYR A 24 -1.36 12.67 -0.14
CA TYR A 24 -2.41 11.68 0.06
C TYR A 24 -2.27 10.99 1.42
N ARG A 25 -3.40 10.71 2.06
CA ARG A 25 -3.49 9.82 3.22
C ARG A 25 -4.48 8.70 2.88
N GLY A 26 -3.96 7.51 2.60
CA GLY A 26 -4.75 6.40 2.06
C GLY A 26 -5.21 6.66 0.62
N LYS A 27 -6.52 6.64 0.40
CA LYS A 27 -7.13 6.92 -0.92
C LYS A 27 -7.55 8.38 -1.09
N SER A 28 -7.51 9.18 -0.02
CA SER A 28 -8.01 10.55 -0.03
C SER A 28 -6.88 11.56 -0.20
N VAL A 29 -7.16 12.64 -0.93
CA VAL A 29 -6.28 13.82 -1.01
C VAL A 29 -6.37 14.53 0.34
N LEU A 30 -5.25 14.58 1.06
CA LEU A 30 -5.14 15.30 2.32
C LEU A 30 -4.98 16.80 2.06
N TRP A 31 -4.19 17.14 1.05
CA TRP A 31 -3.93 18.51 0.66
C TRP A 31 -3.46 18.57 -0.80
N GLN A 32 -3.87 19.62 -1.50
CA GLN A 32 -3.40 19.90 -2.85
C GLN A 32 -3.29 21.40 -3.08
N GLU A 33 -2.31 21.80 -3.87
CA GLU A 33 -2.15 23.19 -4.32
C GLU A 33 -1.51 23.24 -5.70
N TRP A 34 -1.94 24.22 -6.50
CA TRP A 34 -1.50 24.46 -7.86
C TRP A 34 -0.51 25.64 -7.92
N PHE A 35 0.61 25.44 -8.62
CA PHE A 35 1.70 26.40 -8.79
C PHE A 35 1.87 26.74 -10.28
N PRO A 36 1.15 27.75 -10.81
CA PRO A 36 1.24 28.13 -12.20
C PRO A 36 2.55 28.84 -12.54
N ASP A 37 3.19 28.49 -13.65
CA ASP A 37 4.46 29.08 -14.09
C ASP A 37 4.39 30.60 -14.22
N LYS A 38 3.29 31.10 -14.78
CA LYS A 38 3.07 32.53 -15.00
C LYS A 38 3.11 33.33 -13.69
N LYS A 39 2.59 32.75 -12.60
CA LYS A 39 2.56 33.39 -11.27
C LYS A 39 3.93 33.39 -10.60
N TYR A 40 4.70 32.32 -10.78
CA TYR A 40 5.98 32.14 -10.08
C TYR A 40 7.20 32.58 -10.92
N GLY A 41 7.01 33.06 -12.15
CA GLY A 41 8.10 33.58 -12.98
C GLY A 41 8.85 32.47 -13.72
N GLY A 42 8.13 31.45 -14.18
CA GLY A 42 8.65 30.36 -14.99
C GLY A 42 8.77 29.03 -14.25
N LYS A 43 9.05 27.98 -15.04
CA LYS A 43 9.06 26.58 -14.62
C LYS A 43 9.95 26.32 -13.39
N GLU A 44 11.16 26.85 -13.37
CA GLU A 44 12.11 26.58 -12.27
C GLU A 44 11.65 27.20 -10.96
N LYS A 45 11.18 28.45 -11.00
CA LYS A 45 10.70 29.15 -9.80
C LYS A 45 9.40 28.54 -9.28
N ALA A 46 8.50 28.12 -10.18
CA ALA A 46 7.29 27.37 -9.82
C ALA A 46 7.62 26.04 -9.14
N LEU A 47 8.63 25.31 -9.64
CA LEU A 47 9.08 24.08 -9.03
C LEU A 47 9.67 24.31 -7.63
N LYS A 48 10.52 25.34 -7.46
CA LYS A 48 11.09 25.70 -6.15
C LYS A 48 9.99 26.05 -5.14
N ALA A 49 8.99 26.83 -5.54
CA ALA A 49 7.84 27.17 -4.71
C ALA A 49 7.02 25.92 -4.33
N ALA A 50 6.75 25.04 -5.30
CA ALA A 50 6.02 23.80 -5.07
C ALA A 50 6.76 22.87 -4.08
N ILE A 51 8.09 22.77 -4.18
CA ILE A 51 8.92 21.97 -3.24
C ILE A 51 8.87 22.57 -1.84
N SER A 52 9.09 23.89 -1.71
CA SER A 52 9.10 24.57 -0.42
C SER A 52 7.76 24.40 0.31
N GLN A 53 6.65 24.61 -0.41
CA GLN A 53 5.32 24.46 0.17
C GLN A 53 4.98 23.01 0.49
N ARG A 54 5.37 22.05 -0.36
CA ARG A 54 5.23 20.62 -0.07
C ARG A 54 5.90 20.28 1.26
N ASP A 55 7.15 20.69 1.45
CA ASP A 55 7.94 20.34 2.63
C ASP A 55 7.40 21.01 3.90
N LYS A 56 6.94 22.27 3.78
CA LYS A 56 6.22 22.97 4.85
C LYS A 56 4.95 22.22 5.25
N MET A 57 4.08 21.90 4.29
CA MET A 57 2.83 21.18 4.56
C MET A 57 3.08 19.77 5.08
N MET A 58 4.14 19.09 4.64
CA MET A 58 4.51 17.80 5.21
C MET A 58 4.86 17.92 6.70
N LYS A 59 5.55 18.98 7.13
CA LYS A 59 5.86 19.23 8.54
C LYS A 59 4.59 19.57 9.34
N GLU A 60 3.79 20.53 8.85
CA GLU A 60 2.58 21.00 9.53
C GLU A 60 1.54 19.88 9.70
N LEU A 61 1.36 19.04 8.67
CA LEU A 61 0.40 17.93 8.70
C LEU A 61 0.98 16.65 9.37
N ASN A 62 2.20 16.72 9.92
CA ASN A 62 2.96 15.57 10.41
C ASN A 62 2.92 14.40 9.41
N TYR A 63 3.09 14.74 8.13
CA TYR A 63 2.99 13.82 7.01
C TYR A 63 4.21 12.90 6.98
N LYS A 64 4.00 11.61 7.23
CA LYS A 64 5.04 10.59 7.07
C LYS A 64 4.98 10.01 5.65
N PRO A 65 5.99 10.25 4.78
CA PRO A 65 6.01 9.69 3.44
C PRO A 65 5.99 8.16 3.52
N GLY A 66 4.92 7.54 3.02
CA GLY A 66 4.72 6.11 3.17
C GLY A 66 4.10 5.69 4.50
N GLY A 67 3.39 6.57 5.22
CA GLY A 67 2.47 6.16 6.28
C GLY A 67 1.45 5.10 5.82
N ASP A 68 1.09 5.15 4.54
CA ASP A 68 0.31 4.09 3.89
C ASP A 68 1.08 2.78 3.68
N LYS A 69 2.40 2.72 3.87
CA LYS A 69 3.12 1.43 3.88
C LYS A 69 2.72 0.60 5.09
N ALA A 70 2.33 1.21 6.21
CA ALA A 70 1.76 0.48 7.34
C ALA A 70 0.37 -0.09 6.97
N LEU A 71 -0.46 0.69 6.26
CA LEU A 71 -1.75 0.24 5.73
C LEU A 71 -1.62 -0.76 4.56
N ARG A 72 -0.53 -0.73 3.79
CA ARG A 72 -0.25 -1.70 2.71
C ARG A 72 0.20 -3.06 3.20
N LYS A 73 0.56 -3.22 4.49
CA LYS A 73 0.91 -4.53 5.05
C LYS A 73 -0.25 -5.51 5.02
N TRP A 74 -1.48 -5.01 4.87
CA TRP A 74 -2.70 -5.79 5.02
C TRP A 74 -3.74 -5.55 3.92
N GLN A 75 -3.35 -4.95 2.79
CA GLN A 75 -4.29 -4.83 1.68
C GLN A 75 -4.39 -6.16 0.92
N PRO A 76 -5.61 -6.67 0.68
CA PRO A 76 -5.79 -7.77 -0.25
C PRO A 76 -5.19 -7.39 -1.60
N ILE A 77 -4.51 -8.35 -2.23
CA ILE A 77 -3.88 -8.15 -3.53
C ILE A 77 -4.95 -7.62 -4.49
N LYS A 78 -4.72 -6.44 -5.08
CA LYS A 78 -5.63 -5.81 -6.06
C LYS A 78 -6.07 -6.83 -7.11
N LYS A 79 -7.39 -6.98 -7.32
CA LYS A 79 -8.01 -7.93 -8.29
C LYS A 79 -7.50 -7.75 -9.71
N ASP A 80 -6.96 -6.59 -10.04
CA ASP A 80 -6.34 -6.20 -11.29
C ASP A 80 -4.96 -6.87 -11.54
N ARG A 81 -4.38 -7.56 -10.55
CA ARG A 81 -3.20 -8.46 -10.76
C ARG A 81 -3.60 -9.88 -11.20
N LYS A 82 -4.75 -10.06 -11.84
CA LYS A 82 -5.32 -11.35 -12.24
C LYS A 82 -4.43 -12.24 -13.13
N THR A 83 -3.28 -11.79 -13.60
CA THR A 83 -2.60 -12.38 -14.77
C THR A 83 -1.20 -12.94 -14.55
N ARG A 84 -0.69 -13.07 -13.30
CA ARG A 84 0.66 -13.66 -13.06
C ARG A 84 0.65 -15.09 -12.49
N SER A 85 -0.45 -15.81 -12.65
CA SER A 85 -0.56 -17.20 -12.22
C SER A 85 -0.80 -18.12 -13.42
N ASN A 86 0.00 -19.18 -13.54
CA ASN A 86 -0.20 -20.26 -14.50
C ASN A 86 -1.31 -21.24 -14.10
N THR A 87 -1.96 -21.05 -12.96
CA THR A 87 -3.08 -21.88 -12.49
C THR A 87 -4.44 -21.17 -12.59
N GLY A 88 -4.47 -19.88 -12.96
CA GLY A 88 -5.69 -19.08 -12.98
C GLY A 88 -6.15 -18.58 -11.60
N HIS A 89 -5.48 -18.99 -10.52
CA HIS A 89 -5.78 -18.54 -9.16
C HIS A 89 -4.72 -17.54 -8.66
N LEU A 90 -5.17 -16.38 -8.20
CA LEU A 90 -4.28 -15.31 -7.74
C LEU A 90 -3.44 -15.76 -6.53
N GLY A 91 -2.12 -15.63 -6.64
CA GLY A 91 -1.20 -16.00 -5.57
C GLY A 91 -1.01 -17.52 -5.40
N ILE A 92 -1.51 -18.32 -6.35
CA ILE A 92 -1.24 -19.76 -6.47
C ILE A 92 -0.51 -19.97 -7.79
N TRP A 93 0.57 -20.75 -7.83
CA TRP A 93 1.25 -21.10 -9.09
C TRP A 93 1.84 -22.49 -9.00
N GLU A 94 1.92 -23.16 -10.15
CA GLU A 94 2.52 -24.48 -10.27
C GLU A 94 3.98 -24.35 -10.72
N SER A 95 4.88 -25.11 -10.11
CA SER A 95 6.28 -25.14 -10.49
C SER A 95 6.90 -26.50 -10.14
N GLY A 96 8.11 -26.74 -10.60
CA GLY A 96 8.84 -27.97 -10.32
C GLY A 96 10.34 -27.74 -10.36
N TYR A 97 11.08 -28.66 -9.76
CA TYR A 97 12.54 -28.71 -9.86
C TYR A 97 13.04 -30.15 -9.96
N THR A 98 14.20 -30.30 -10.56
CA THR A 98 14.94 -31.57 -10.65
C THR A 98 16.02 -31.61 -9.58
N LYS A 99 16.18 -32.77 -8.93
CA LYS A 99 17.29 -33.03 -8.00
C LYS A 99 18.05 -34.27 -8.46
N LYS A 100 19.35 -34.12 -8.75
CA LYS A 100 20.25 -35.25 -8.99
C LYS A 100 20.48 -36.00 -7.67
N ARG A 101 20.42 -37.33 -7.71
CA ARG A 101 20.72 -38.25 -6.61
C ARG A 101 21.64 -39.36 -7.13
N LYS A 102 22.27 -40.11 -6.22
CA LYS A 102 23.10 -41.28 -6.57
C LYS A 102 22.32 -42.33 -7.39
N SER A 103 21.00 -42.44 -7.17
CA SER A 103 20.10 -43.34 -7.89
C SER A 103 19.45 -42.74 -9.16
N GLY A 104 19.91 -41.57 -9.62
CA GLY A 104 19.39 -40.91 -10.82
C GLY A 104 18.75 -39.53 -10.57
N VAL A 105 18.02 -39.02 -11.57
CA VAL A 105 17.38 -37.70 -11.52
C VAL A 105 15.93 -37.81 -11.05
N LYS A 106 15.60 -37.17 -9.93
CA LYS A 106 14.22 -37.11 -9.42
C LYS A 106 13.58 -35.75 -9.71
N LYS A 107 12.44 -35.76 -10.39
CA LYS A 107 11.61 -34.58 -10.65
C LYS A 107 10.63 -34.37 -9.49
N TYR A 108 10.49 -33.12 -9.03
CA TYR A 108 9.50 -32.71 -8.03
C TYR A 108 8.58 -31.68 -8.67
N ARG A 109 7.26 -31.90 -8.55
CA ARG A 109 6.24 -30.93 -8.92
C ARG A 109 5.52 -30.45 -7.67
N TYR A 110 5.16 -29.18 -7.62
CA TYR A 110 4.45 -28.58 -6.51
C TYR A 110 3.57 -27.42 -6.93
N ILE A 111 2.51 -27.21 -6.16
CA ILE A 111 1.68 -26.02 -6.21
C ILE A 111 2.12 -25.13 -5.05
N ALA A 112 2.50 -23.90 -5.34
CA ALA A 112 2.95 -22.92 -4.37
C ALA A 112 1.92 -21.82 -4.17
N VAL A 113 1.77 -21.40 -2.92
CA VAL A 113 0.84 -20.35 -2.49
C VAL A 113 1.62 -19.27 -1.78
N THR A 114 1.63 -18.04 -2.32
CA THR A 114 2.17 -16.85 -1.62
C THR A 114 1.07 -16.37 -0.70
N TYR A 115 1.40 -15.97 0.52
CA TYR A 115 0.48 -15.31 1.45
C TYR A 115 1.20 -14.29 2.32
N VAL A 116 0.43 -13.39 2.94
CA VAL A 116 0.95 -12.38 3.86
C VAL A 116 0.71 -12.87 5.28
N GLU A 117 1.75 -12.89 6.09
CA GLU A 117 1.66 -13.20 7.52
C GLU A 117 1.45 -11.92 8.35
N GLU A 118 1.12 -12.06 9.64
CA GLU A 118 0.78 -10.98 10.58
C GLU A 118 1.73 -9.78 10.63
N LYS A 119 2.99 -9.97 10.25
CA LYS A 119 4.00 -8.91 10.24
C LYS A 119 4.16 -8.23 8.87
N GLY A 120 3.24 -8.49 7.93
CA GLY A 120 3.31 -7.99 6.56
C GLY A 120 4.40 -8.65 5.71
N LYS A 121 4.96 -9.78 6.17
CA LYS A 121 5.98 -10.54 5.44
C LYS A 121 5.29 -11.52 4.49
N ASN A 122 5.75 -11.55 3.24
CA ASN A 122 5.30 -12.55 2.28
C ASN A 122 5.96 -13.90 2.59
N LYS A 123 5.14 -14.94 2.75
CA LYS A 123 5.57 -16.34 2.87
C LYS A 123 5.02 -17.16 1.71
N THR A 124 5.66 -18.31 1.46
CA THR A 124 5.24 -19.26 0.44
C THR A 124 5.05 -20.63 1.06
N GLN A 125 3.88 -21.24 0.87
CA GLN A 125 3.62 -22.64 1.21
C GLN A 125 3.67 -23.49 -0.07
N ARG A 126 4.28 -24.68 -0.04
CA ARG A 126 4.37 -25.58 -1.19
C ARG A 126 3.63 -26.90 -0.91
N PHE A 127 2.85 -27.35 -1.87
CA PHE A 127 2.11 -28.61 -1.86
C PHE A 127 2.66 -29.50 -2.97
N TYR A 128 3.45 -30.52 -2.61
CA TYR A 128 4.07 -31.43 -3.56
C TYR A 128 3.09 -32.52 -4.02
N PHE A 129 3.21 -32.94 -5.27
CA PHE A 129 2.44 -34.04 -5.84
C PHE A 129 3.29 -34.82 -6.86
N LYS A 130 2.85 -36.04 -7.19
CA LYS A 130 3.52 -36.92 -8.15
C LYS A 130 2.70 -37.08 -9.42
N ASP A 131 1.42 -37.38 -9.24
CA ASP A 131 0.49 -37.74 -10.33
C ASP A 131 -0.63 -36.71 -10.49
N GLU A 132 -1.43 -36.81 -11.55
CA GLU A 132 -2.51 -35.85 -11.84
C GLU A 132 -3.63 -35.86 -10.80
N GLU A 133 -3.93 -37.00 -10.18
CA GLU A 133 -4.87 -37.05 -9.05
C GLU A 133 -4.32 -36.32 -7.82
N GLY A 134 -3.03 -36.55 -7.53
CA GLY A 134 -2.30 -35.80 -6.51
C GLY A 134 -2.24 -34.30 -6.81
N ARG A 135 -2.18 -33.91 -8.09
CA ARG A 135 -2.23 -32.52 -8.54
C ARG A 135 -3.58 -31.89 -8.21
N LYS A 136 -4.70 -32.57 -8.50
CA LYS A 136 -6.06 -32.10 -8.15
C LYS A 136 -6.21 -31.94 -6.64
N ALA A 137 -5.75 -32.92 -5.85
CA ALA A 137 -5.78 -32.85 -4.39
C ALA A 137 -4.91 -31.71 -3.83
N ALA A 138 -3.70 -31.53 -4.36
CA ALA A 138 -2.81 -30.43 -3.98
C ALA A 138 -3.41 -29.07 -4.35
N MET A 139 -4.11 -28.97 -5.49
CA MET A 139 -4.75 -27.74 -5.92
C MET A 139 -5.90 -27.36 -5.00
N LYS A 140 -6.76 -28.32 -4.63
CA LYS A 140 -7.84 -28.10 -3.65
C LYS A 140 -7.29 -27.59 -2.32
N LYS A 141 -6.26 -28.25 -1.77
CA LYS A 141 -5.57 -27.82 -0.55
C LYS A 141 -4.96 -26.43 -0.66
N ALA A 142 -4.36 -26.09 -1.81
CA ALA A 142 -3.77 -24.78 -2.06
C ALA A 142 -4.83 -23.67 -2.08
N ILE A 143 -5.99 -23.92 -2.68
CA ILE A 143 -7.11 -22.96 -2.72
C ILE A 143 -7.68 -22.75 -1.32
N GLU A 144 -7.97 -23.83 -0.59
CA GLU A 144 -8.47 -23.77 0.79
C GLU A 144 -7.50 -23.01 1.70
N PHE A 145 -6.21 -23.32 1.62
CA PHE A 145 -5.17 -22.63 2.38
C PHE A 145 -5.09 -21.14 2.03
N ARG A 146 -5.16 -20.80 0.73
CA ARG A 146 -5.13 -19.41 0.27
C ARG A 146 -6.32 -18.62 0.81
N ASN A 147 -7.53 -19.18 0.72
CA ASN A 147 -8.75 -18.53 1.19
C ASN A 147 -8.71 -18.28 2.70
N ALA A 148 -8.25 -19.27 3.49
CA ALA A 148 -8.07 -19.12 4.93
C ALA A 148 -7.09 -17.98 5.28
N LYS A 149 -5.95 -17.89 4.57
CA LYS A 149 -4.96 -16.83 4.80
C LYS A 149 -5.44 -15.46 4.33
N GLU A 150 -6.24 -15.38 3.27
CA GLU A 150 -6.87 -14.11 2.88
C GLU A 150 -7.91 -13.64 3.91
N LEU A 151 -8.69 -14.56 4.46
CA LEU A 151 -9.67 -14.24 5.49
C LEU A 151 -8.99 -13.73 6.76
N SER A 152 -7.97 -14.44 7.26
CA SER A 152 -7.20 -13.98 8.42
C SER A 152 -6.56 -12.62 8.18
N ALA A 153 -6.04 -12.37 6.97
CA ALA A 153 -5.46 -11.08 6.62
C ALA A 153 -6.48 -9.95 6.58
N ARG A 154 -7.72 -10.22 6.13
CA ARG A 154 -8.81 -9.23 6.15
C ARG A 154 -9.25 -8.88 7.57
N ILE A 155 -9.33 -9.89 8.46
CA ILE A 155 -9.70 -9.69 9.87
C ILE A 155 -8.64 -8.82 10.55
N ALA A 156 -7.36 -9.20 10.45
CA ALA A 156 -6.26 -8.42 11.02
C ALA A 156 -6.17 -7.00 10.44
N ALA A 157 -6.48 -6.81 9.15
CA ALA A 157 -6.57 -5.48 8.55
C ALA A 157 -7.68 -4.64 9.19
N ALA A 158 -8.85 -5.24 9.43
CA ALA A 158 -10.00 -4.56 10.04
C ALA A 158 -9.73 -4.18 11.49
N GLU A 159 -9.11 -5.07 12.27
CA GLU A 159 -8.69 -4.81 13.65
C GLU A 159 -7.67 -3.68 13.73
N TYR A 160 -6.64 -3.71 12.88
CA TYR A 160 -5.66 -2.63 12.79
C TYR A 160 -6.31 -1.29 12.45
N ASN A 161 -7.24 -1.27 11.47
CA ASN A 161 -7.95 -0.05 11.11
C ASN A 161 -8.81 0.49 12.25
N ARG A 162 -9.50 -0.38 13.01
CA ARG A 162 -10.25 0.01 14.21
C ARG A 162 -9.34 0.65 15.27
N GLU A 163 -8.17 0.05 15.51
CA GLU A 163 -7.21 0.59 16.47
C GLU A 163 -6.67 1.96 16.05
N VAL A 164 -6.36 2.14 14.76
CA VAL A 164 -5.93 3.43 14.20
C VAL A 164 -7.01 4.50 14.37
N ILE A 165 -8.28 4.17 14.08
CA ILE A 165 -9.40 5.09 14.27
C ILE A 165 -9.54 5.47 15.74
N LYS A 166 -9.45 4.50 16.67
CA LYS A 166 -9.51 4.75 18.11
C LYS A 166 -8.44 5.74 18.56
N ARG A 167 -7.18 5.53 18.14
CA ARG A 167 -6.06 6.44 18.45
C ARG A 167 -6.27 7.85 17.87
N GLN A 168 -6.90 7.97 16.70
CA GLN A 168 -7.23 9.28 16.11
C GLN A 168 -8.27 10.02 16.95
N ILE A 169 -9.36 9.34 17.35
CA ILE A 169 -10.40 9.92 18.20
C ILE A 169 -9.81 10.37 19.56
N GLU A 170 -8.97 9.55 20.18
CA GLU A 170 -8.29 9.91 21.43
C GLU A 170 -7.40 11.14 21.27
N ALA A 171 -6.64 11.22 20.16
CA ALA A 171 -5.79 12.38 19.87
C ALA A 171 -6.61 13.66 19.65
N GLU A 172 -7.73 13.57 18.91
CA GLU A 172 -8.65 14.70 18.68
C GLU A 172 -9.31 15.17 19.98
N ASN A 173 -9.78 14.25 20.82
CA ASN A 173 -10.35 14.58 22.12
C ASN A 173 -9.33 15.26 23.03
N LYS A 174 -8.08 14.79 23.04
CA LYS A 174 -6.99 15.42 23.80
C LYS A 174 -6.69 16.84 23.30
N LEU A 175 -6.76 17.06 21.99
CA LEU A 175 -6.57 18.37 21.36
C LEU A 175 -7.71 19.34 21.73
N LYS A 176 -8.96 18.87 21.68
CA LYS A 176 -10.15 19.63 22.11
C LYS A 176 -10.08 20.02 23.59
N MET A 177 -9.70 19.08 24.47
CA MET A 177 -9.51 19.38 25.90
C MET A 177 -8.41 20.41 26.15
N LYS A 178 -7.31 20.35 25.40
CA LYS A 178 -6.22 21.34 25.51
C LYS A 178 -6.66 22.72 25.04
N ALA A 179 -7.46 22.79 23.97
CA ALA A 179 -8.04 24.05 23.48
C ALA A 179 -9.05 24.64 24.49
N ALA A 180 -9.92 23.81 25.07
CA ALA A 180 -10.86 24.23 26.10
C ALA A 180 -10.16 24.79 27.35
N LYS A 181 -9.06 24.14 27.80
CA LYS A 181 -8.23 24.65 28.90
C LYS A 181 -7.54 25.99 28.60
N LYS A 182 -7.28 26.30 27.34
CA LYS A 182 -6.62 27.54 26.92
C LYS A 182 -7.60 28.72 26.77
N ASN A 183 -8.90 28.43 26.61
CA ASN A 183 -9.97 29.41 26.49
C ASN A 183 -10.74 29.65 27.80
N LEU A 184 -10.25 29.13 28.95
CA LEU A 184 -10.81 29.48 30.25
C LEU A 184 -10.48 30.95 30.56
N PRO A 185 -11.47 31.81 30.82
CA PRO A 185 -11.21 33.18 31.21
C PRO A 185 -10.45 33.19 32.53
N ILE A 186 -9.38 33.98 32.59
CA ILE A 186 -8.69 34.28 33.83
C ILE A 186 -9.69 35.06 34.68
N GLN A 187 -10.22 34.45 35.74
CA GLN A 187 -10.94 35.18 36.76
C GLN A 187 -9.91 36.03 37.50
N ILE A 188 -9.95 37.35 37.26
CA ILE A 188 -9.22 38.37 38.00
C ILE A 188 -10.04 38.75 39.23
#